data_AF-A0A3M0WWT1-F1
#
_entry.id   AF-A0A3M0WWT1-F1
#
_cell.length_a   1.000
_cell.length_b   1.000
_cell.length_c   1.000
_cell.angle_alpha   90.00
_cell.angle_beta   90.00
_cell.angle_gamma   90.00
#
_symmetry.space_group_name_H-M   'P 1'
#
loop_
_entity.id
_entity.type
_entity.pdbx_description
1 polymer ?
#
loop_
_entity_poly.entity_id
_entity_poly.type
_entity_poly.pdbx_seq_one_letter_code
_entity_poly.pdbx_strand_id
1 'polypeptide(L)'
;MIARFEPLRGWIFDSREGIYMGESVQSLAREFGWSGEFASRDSQYYLDAWTEAEEYLNSLLPEGYYFGYNDSGDFGLWKEDEGEEE
;
A
#
# COMPACT_ATOMS: atom_id res chain seq x y z
N MET A 1 0.78 1.67 -21.40
CA MET A 1 1.90 0.96 -20.74
C MET A 1 1.33 0.44 -19.43
N ILE A 2 1.16 -0.87 -19.29
CA ILE A 2 0.70 -1.48 -18.03
C ILE A 2 1.96 -1.63 -17.18
N ALA A 3 2.11 -0.84 -16.14
CA ALA A 3 3.20 -0.98 -15.19
C ALA A 3 3.07 -2.37 -14.55
N ARG A 4 3.99 -3.29 -14.89
CA ARG A 4 4.06 -4.58 -14.20
C ARG A 4 4.55 -4.31 -12.79
N PHE A 5 3.75 -4.66 -11.80
CA PHE A 5 4.17 -4.75 -10.41
C PHE A 5 5.22 -5.87 -10.35
N GLU A 6 6.49 -5.51 -10.18
CA GLU A 6 7.58 -6.49 -9.95
C GLU A 6 7.79 -6.61 -8.43
N PRO A 7 7.27 -7.67 -7.77
CA PRO A 7 7.29 -7.83 -6.30
C PRO A 7 8.69 -8.07 -5.69
N LEU A 8 9.77 -7.87 -6.45
CA LEU A 8 11.14 -8.19 -6.05
C LEU A 8 11.79 -7.18 -5.10
N ARG A 9 11.08 -6.11 -4.72
CA ARG A 9 11.53 -5.18 -3.66
C ARG A 9 10.44 -5.13 -2.60
N GLY A 10 10.70 -5.69 -1.43
CA GLY A 10 9.85 -5.48 -0.26
C GLY A 10 9.82 -3.99 0.07
N TRP A 11 8.70 -3.34 -0.20
CA TRP A 11 8.48 -1.95 0.18
C TRP A 11 8.15 -1.95 1.66
N ILE A 12 9.09 -1.50 2.49
CA ILE A 12 8.88 -1.32 3.93
C ILE A 12 8.72 0.18 4.16
N PHE A 13 7.60 0.57 4.75
CA PHE A 13 7.39 1.94 5.18
C PHE A 13 7.78 2.05 6.65
N ASP A 14 8.71 2.97 6.94
CA ASP A 14 9.14 3.20 8.31
C ASP A 14 7.98 3.82 9.10
N SER A 15 7.44 3.07 10.06
CA SER A 15 6.29 3.45 10.85
C SER A 15 6.60 4.50 11.93
N ARG A 16 7.88 4.88 12.14
CA ARG A 16 8.25 5.97 13.07
C ARG A 16 7.78 7.33 12.57
N GLU A 17 7.56 7.44 11.26
CA GLU A 17 7.14 8.67 10.61
C GLU A 17 5.61 8.83 10.50
N GLY A 18 4.82 7.87 11.01
CA GLY A 18 3.37 7.94 11.28
C GLY A 18 2.50 8.62 10.20
N ILE A 19 2.43 9.96 10.24
CA ILE A 19 1.63 10.81 9.34
C ILE A 19 2.21 10.83 7.91
N TYR A 20 3.51 10.62 7.73
CA TYR A 20 4.14 10.58 6.41
C TYR A 20 3.95 9.23 5.70
N MET A 21 3.46 8.21 6.42
CA MET A 21 3.27 6.88 5.86
C MET A 21 2.12 6.88 4.84
N GLY A 22 0.96 7.42 5.20
CA GLY A 22 -0.19 7.52 4.28
C GLY A 22 0.12 8.41 3.07
N GLU A 23 0.91 9.48 3.24
CA GLU A 23 1.39 10.28 2.10
C GLU A 23 2.30 9.48 1.17
N SER A 24 3.13 8.60 1.73
CA SER A 24 4.01 7.72 0.95
C SER A 24 3.23 6.64 0.21
N VAL A 25 2.19 6.06 0.85
CA VAL A 25 1.26 5.11 0.21
C VAL A 25 0.48 5.77 -0.93
N GLN A 26 -0.08 6.96 -0.68
CA GLN A 26 -0.77 7.74 -1.69
C GLN A 26 0.17 8.14 -2.86
N SER A 27 1.41 8.49 -2.55
CA SER A 27 2.42 8.82 -3.58
C SER A 27 2.75 7.61 -4.43
N LEU A 28 2.96 6.44 -3.82
CA LEU A 28 3.19 5.18 -4.53
C LEU A 28 1.99 4.82 -5.41
N ALA A 29 0.77 4.88 -4.87
CA ALA A 29 -0.45 4.62 -5.63
C ALA A 29 -0.55 5.55 -6.86
N ARG A 30 -0.22 6.84 -6.72
CA ARG A 30 -0.19 7.80 -7.84
C ARG A 30 0.83 7.42 -8.91
N GLU A 31 2.00 6.89 -8.54
CA GLU A 31 2.99 6.38 -9.51
C GLU A 31 2.43 5.21 -10.34
N PHE A 32 1.57 4.40 -9.73
CA PHE A 32 0.85 3.31 -10.40
C PHE A 32 -0.48 3.75 -11.06
N GLY A 33 -0.77 5.05 -11.12
CA GLY A 33 -1.91 5.60 -11.85
C GLY A 33 -3.18 5.82 -11.04
N TRP A 34 -3.11 5.70 -9.72
CA TRP A 34 -4.23 6.05 -8.84
C TRP A 34 -4.50 7.56 -8.88
N SER A 35 -5.75 7.93 -9.14
CA SER A 35 -6.19 9.33 -9.13
C SER A 35 -7.08 9.72 -7.95
N GLY A 36 -7.55 8.73 -7.18
CA GLY A 36 -8.32 8.80 -5.93
C GLY A 36 -9.42 9.85 -5.81
N GLU A 37 -10.63 9.47 -5.38
CA GLU A 37 -11.66 10.46 -5.01
C GLU A 37 -11.16 11.39 -3.89
N PHE A 38 -10.40 10.83 -2.96
CA PHE A 38 -9.87 11.54 -1.80
C PHE A 38 -8.44 12.06 -1.97
N ALA A 39 -7.84 11.95 -3.16
CA ALA A 39 -6.45 12.35 -3.42
C ALA A 39 -6.16 13.86 -3.25
N SER A 40 -7.14 14.65 -2.78
CA SER A 40 -7.00 16.05 -2.38
C SER A 40 -6.01 16.23 -1.22
N ARG A 41 -5.29 17.36 -1.18
CA ARG A 41 -4.37 17.74 -0.08
C ARG A 41 -5.07 18.10 1.23
N ASP A 42 -6.36 17.82 1.33
CA ASP A 42 -7.17 18.22 2.46
C ASP A 42 -6.99 17.19 3.59
N SER A 43 -6.45 17.64 4.71
CA SER A 43 -6.14 16.79 5.87
C SER A 43 -7.36 16.06 6.42
N GLN A 44 -8.58 16.57 6.15
CA GLN A 44 -9.82 15.93 6.60
C GLN A 44 -10.10 14.60 5.90
N TYR A 45 -9.57 14.40 4.70
CA TYR A 45 -9.73 13.17 3.91
C TYR A 45 -8.46 12.30 3.90
N TYR A 46 -7.49 12.62 4.76
CA TYR A 46 -6.20 11.93 4.78
C TYR A 46 -6.34 10.40 4.98
N LEU A 47 -7.20 9.99 5.92
CA LEU A 47 -7.42 8.56 6.22
C LEU A 47 -8.17 7.85 5.07
N ASP A 48 -9.17 8.51 4.49
CA ASP A 48 -9.91 7.97 3.35
C ASP A 48 -9.00 7.83 2.13
N ALA A 49 -8.17 8.85 1.86
CA ALA A 49 -7.18 8.85 0.78
C ALA A 49 -6.11 7.77 0.96
N TRP A 50 -5.65 7.53 2.19
CA TRP A 50 -4.74 6.42 2.46
C TRP A 50 -5.45 5.09 2.22
N THR A 51 -6.63 4.88 2.80
CA THR A 51 -7.39 3.62 2.65
C THR A 51 -7.64 3.31 1.17
N GLU A 52 -8.11 4.28 0.40
CA GLU A 52 -8.37 4.13 -1.04
C GLU A 52 -7.08 3.84 -1.83
N ALA A 53 -5.96 4.49 -1.48
CA ALA A 53 -4.66 4.22 -2.10
C ALA A 53 -4.15 2.80 -1.81
N GLU A 54 -4.33 2.33 -0.57
CA GLU A 54 -3.97 0.98 -0.14
C GLU A 54 -4.81 -0.08 -0.86
N GLU A 55 -6.13 0.11 -0.95
CA GLU A 55 -7.03 -0.76 -1.70
C GLU A 55 -6.65 -0.80 -3.19
N TYR A 56 -6.32 0.36 -3.78
CA TYR A 56 -5.86 0.42 -5.17
C TYR A 56 -4.56 -0.37 -5.36
N LEU A 57 -3.56 -0.18 -4.50
CA LEU A 57 -2.30 -0.92 -4.58
C LEU A 57 -2.53 -2.43 -4.46
N ASN A 58 -3.34 -2.86 -3.49
CA ASN A 58 -3.72 -4.28 -3.34
C ASN A 58 -4.41 -4.84 -4.60
N SER A 59 -5.25 -4.06 -5.27
CA SER A 59 -5.91 -4.50 -6.52
C SER A 59 -4.95 -4.77 -7.69
N LEU A 60 -3.74 -4.21 -7.63
CA LEU A 60 -2.69 -4.41 -8.63
C LEU A 60 -1.74 -5.56 -8.29
N LEU A 61 -1.81 -6.08 -7.06
CA LEU A 61 -0.91 -7.13 -6.61
C LEU A 61 -1.30 -8.48 -7.21
N PRO A 62 -0.31 -9.35 -7.49
CA PRO A 62 -0.58 -10.74 -7.78
C PRO A 62 -1.13 -11.46 -6.53
N GLU A 63 -1.86 -12.57 -6.74
CA GLU A 63 -2.36 -13.41 -5.64
C GLU A 63 -1.22 -13.86 -4.71
N GLY A 64 -1.51 -13.91 -3.41
CA GLY A 64 -0.55 -14.22 -2.37
C GLY A 64 0.36 -13.05 -1.98
N TYR A 65 0.05 -11.82 -2.40
CA TYR A 65 0.69 -10.61 -1.93
C TYR A 65 -0.35 -9.60 -1.46
N TYR A 66 -0.03 -8.91 -0.38
CA TYR A 66 -0.86 -7.83 0.15
C TYR A 66 -0.01 -6.65 0.57
N PHE A 67 -0.61 -5.47 0.55
CA PHE A 67 -0.04 -4.24 1.03
C PHE A 67 -0.77 -3.82 2.30
N GLY A 68 -0.08 -3.72 3.43
CA GLY A 68 -0.72 -3.49 4.73
C GLY A 68 0.21 -3.73 5.91
N TYR A 69 -0.37 -3.89 7.09
CA TYR A 69 0.37 -4.26 8.30
C TYR A 69 0.58 -5.78 8.37
N ASN A 70 1.80 -6.21 8.67
CA ASN A 70 2.09 -7.60 9.02
C ASN A 70 1.86 -7.87 10.53
N ASP A 71 2.01 -9.13 10.96
CA ASP A 71 1.86 -9.52 12.38
C ASP A 71 2.85 -8.85 13.34
N SER A 72 3.97 -8.32 12.82
CA SER A 72 4.96 -7.58 13.61
C SER A 72 4.61 -6.09 13.75
N GLY A 73 3.55 -5.62 13.10
CA GLY A 73 3.14 -4.21 13.09
C GLY A 73 3.92 -3.35 12.10
N ASP A 74 4.71 -3.94 11.21
CA ASP A 74 5.38 -3.24 10.12
C ASP A 74 4.41 -3.08 8.95
N PHE A 75 4.40 -1.89 8.35
CA PHE A 75 3.57 -1.59 7.19
C PHE A 75 4.38 -1.72 5.89
N GLY A 76 3.86 -2.43 4.91
CA GLY A 76 4.59 -2.69 3.67
C GLY A 76 3.91 -3.64 2.71
N LEU A 77 4.68 -4.02 1.68
CA LEU A 77 4.32 -5.10 0.76
C LEU A 77 4.80 -6.42 1.34
N TRP A 78 3.86 -7.33 1.59
CA TRP A 78 4.11 -8.63 2.18
C TRP A 78 3.62 -9.73 1.24
N LYS A 79 4.25 -10.90 1.34
CA LYS A 79 3.69 -12.13 0.79
C LYS A 79 2.75 -12.68 1.86
N GLU A 80 1.55 -13.09 1.49
CA GLU A 80 0.75 -13.96 2.36
C GLU A 80 1.61 -15.20 2.60
N ASP A 81 1.98 -15.42 3.85
CA ASP A 81 2.57 -16.69 4.23
C ASP A 81 1.45 -17.71 4.01
N GLU A 82 1.59 -18.53 2.96
CA GLU A 82 0.81 -19.76 2.82
C GLU A 82 1.16 -20.57 4.06
N GLY A 83 0.42 -20.36 5.15
CA GLY A 83 0.51 -21.20 6.33
C GLY A 83 0.40 -22.61 5.83
N GLU A 84 1.45 -23.39 6.05
CA GLU A 84 1.46 -24.82 5.75
C GLU A 84 0.19 -25.42 6.39
N GLU A 85 -0.81 -25.71 5.57
CA GLU A 85 -1.91 -26.59 5.96
C GLU A 85 -1.29 -27.98 6.16
N GLU A 86 -0.88 -28.30 7.39
CA GLU A 86 -0.65 -29.68 7.85
C GLU A 86 -1.97 -30.46 8.00
#